data_AF-A0A2N6AMC4-F1
#
_entry.id   AF-A0A2N6AMC4-F1
#
_cell.length_a   1.000
_cell.length_b   1.000
_cell.length_c   1.000
_cell.angle_alpha   90.00
_cell.angle_beta   90.00
_cell.angle_gamma   90.00
#
_symmetry.space_group_name_H-M   'P 1'
#
loop_
_entity.id
_entity.type
_entity.pdbx_description
1 polymer ?
#
loop_
_entity_poly.entity_id
_entity_poly.type
_entity_poly.pdbx_seq_one_letter_code
_entity_poly.pdbx_strand_id
1 'polypeptide(L)'
;MLKGDGAMIARMSEMTGKTLKEHKRTFVPENQSLLFRGNYFKELTPGVSMQFARGAKLIGRLCSFFEETLKETGCEMISVPPNMAGKNGFPGLMASLIENELKSYKDYPAGFCFKQMVERMDYKASAGVFGSKYFAGLNYWRFFDSLEANDKSYASFPSAIAEKMSEIGIDAKFVKDSKDEFKPGVRGILWAGHEQGDKAVLRCESCGYAATERMASKQLQKAEECGPEMPEMIHTPQVKTIKDLSVFADVPETKISKAIAVSAGGRLIVLMMRGDRTFNPHKLSEILEIDADEIKMAEDEEIEAKIGSKSGFIGPVGLGAEIWADSEIPVSGLMVAGANKKDYHLKNVLYGRDYKASRVEDLVYAEEGDPCPCCGKALKLVRGFELGSFANYGESFSEASGMTFLNAEGKASAFGCNQGRIDLYSVAGMVCQENRDEMGICWPEKASPYDVHVLVLNSKKEEQAALGEKVAAELSSLGKDVILDDRPERAGFKFKDC
;
A
#
# COMPACT_ATOMS: atom_id res chain seq x y z
N MET A 1 37.70 2.07 -28.27
CA MET A 1 36.79 1.35 -29.18
C MET A 1 36.11 0.25 -28.38
N LEU A 2 34.97 0.56 -27.75
CA LEU A 2 34.10 -0.45 -27.14
C LEU A 2 33.49 -1.25 -28.30
N LYS A 3 33.69 -2.57 -28.31
CA LYS A 3 32.95 -3.46 -29.23
C LYS A 3 31.48 -3.27 -28.95
N GLY A 4 30.70 -2.96 -29.98
CA GLY A 4 29.27 -2.68 -29.88
C GLY A 4 28.50 -3.82 -29.20
N ASP A 5 27.40 -3.44 -28.56
CA ASP A 5 26.46 -4.27 -27.83
C ASP A 5 25.83 -5.37 -28.72
N GLY A 6 26.61 -6.38 -29.08
CA GLY A 6 26.08 -7.66 -29.53
C GLY A 6 25.44 -8.34 -28.32
N ALA A 7 24.16 -8.73 -28.42
CA ALA A 7 23.44 -9.39 -27.34
C ALA A 7 24.26 -10.57 -26.78
N MET A 8 24.73 -10.43 -25.54
CA MET A 8 25.58 -11.43 -24.91
C MET A 8 24.72 -12.65 -24.57
N ILE A 9 25.05 -13.81 -25.16
CA ILE A 9 24.38 -15.08 -24.86
C ILE A 9 24.67 -15.46 -23.41
N ALA A 10 23.63 -15.67 -22.61
CA ALA A 10 23.80 -16.12 -21.24
C ALA A 10 24.03 -17.64 -21.20
N ARG A 11 25.05 -18.10 -20.47
CA ARG A 11 25.38 -19.54 -20.38
C ARG A 11 25.03 -20.12 -19.03
N MET A 12 24.27 -21.21 -19.01
CA MET A 12 23.92 -21.88 -17.75
C MET A 12 25.12 -22.52 -17.05
N SER A 13 26.17 -22.93 -17.79
CA SER A 13 27.39 -23.48 -17.19
C SER A 13 28.18 -22.43 -16.38
N GLU A 14 28.04 -21.15 -16.73
CA GLU A 14 28.73 -20.02 -16.10
C GLU A 14 27.89 -19.37 -14.98
N MET A 15 26.61 -19.76 -14.85
CA MET A 15 25.72 -19.22 -13.82
C MET A 15 25.97 -19.84 -12.45
N THR A 16 26.06 -18.97 -11.43
CA THR A 16 26.10 -19.38 -10.03
C THR A 16 24.73 -19.84 -9.54
N GLY A 17 24.74 -20.91 -8.73
CA GLY A 17 23.52 -21.50 -8.16
C GLY A 17 22.99 -22.64 -9.01
N LYS A 18 22.09 -23.43 -8.43
CA LYS A 18 21.46 -24.58 -9.10
C LYS A 18 19.96 -24.50 -8.87
N THR A 19 19.20 -24.99 -9.84
CA THR A 19 17.79 -25.25 -9.63
C THR A 19 17.60 -26.29 -8.53
N LEU A 20 16.47 -26.23 -7.85
CA LEU A 20 16.14 -27.10 -6.73
C LEU A 20 14.92 -27.95 -7.06
N LYS A 21 15.01 -29.25 -6.75
CA LYS A 21 13.84 -30.14 -6.84
C LYS A 21 12.71 -29.68 -5.91
N GLU A 22 13.07 -29.27 -4.70
CA GLU A 22 12.15 -28.80 -3.65
C GLU A 22 12.74 -27.58 -2.95
N HIS A 23 11.88 -26.67 -2.52
CA HIS A 23 12.27 -25.57 -1.63
C HIS A 23 12.07 -26.00 -0.18
N LYS A 24 13.14 -26.04 0.63
CA LYS A 24 13.12 -26.59 2.00
C LYS A 24 12.96 -25.55 3.11
N ARG A 25 12.64 -24.29 2.80
CA ARG A 25 12.53 -23.24 3.83
C ARG A 25 11.08 -22.92 4.18
N THR A 26 10.86 -22.68 5.46
CA THR A 26 9.55 -22.50 6.10
C THR A 26 8.86 -21.17 5.80
N PHE A 27 9.58 -20.16 5.29
CA PHE A 27 9.06 -18.78 5.15
C PHE A 27 8.73 -18.37 3.71
N VAL A 28 8.89 -19.27 2.74
CA VAL A 28 8.51 -19.04 1.35
C VAL A 28 7.24 -19.83 1.06
N PRO A 29 6.10 -19.15 0.83
CA PRO A 29 4.88 -19.79 0.38
C PRO A 29 5.11 -20.65 -0.87
N GLU A 30 4.43 -21.80 -0.96
CA GLU A 30 4.60 -22.78 -2.05
C GLU A 30 4.45 -22.15 -3.44
N ASN A 31 3.50 -21.22 -3.53
CA ASN A 31 3.14 -20.47 -4.71
C ASN A 31 4.28 -19.54 -5.23
N GLN A 32 5.23 -19.16 -4.37
CA GLN A 32 6.46 -18.44 -4.73
C GLN A 32 7.71 -19.32 -4.77
N SER A 33 7.60 -20.58 -4.34
CA SER A 33 8.74 -21.49 -4.26
C SER A 33 9.44 -21.65 -5.61
N LEU A 34 8.72 -21.48 -6.72
CA LEU A 34 9.26 -21.56 -8.08
C LEU A 34 10.34 -20.52 -8.36
N LEU A 35 10.22 -19.28 -7.85
CA LEU A 35 11.25 -18.26 -8.00
C LEU A 35 12.57 -18.67 -7.31
N PHE A 36 12.47 -19.34 -6.17
CA PHE A 36 13.64 -19.82 -5.43
C PHE A 36 14.18 -21.13 -6.01
N ARG A 37 13.30 -22.05 -6.42
CA ARG A 37 13.66 -23.32 -7.08
C ARG A 37 14.26 -23.10 -8.45
N GLY A 38 13.81 -22.09 -9.18
CA GLY A 38 14.33 -21.69 -10.50
C GLY A 38 15.64 -20.91 -10.44
N ASN A 39 16.21 -20.70 -9.25
CA ASN A 39 17.45 -19.94 -9.04
C ASN A 39 17.34 -18.47 -9.51
N TYR A 40 16.18 -17.84 -9.31
CA TYR A 40 16.01 -16.39 -9.50
C TYR A 40 16.39 -15.64 -8.24
N PHE A 41 15.87 -16.11 -7.10
CA PHE A 41 16.12 -15.52 -5.78
C PHE A 41 16.70 -16.54 -4.82
N LYS A 42 17.46 -16.04 -3.85
CA LYS A 42 17.94 -16.81 -2.70
C LYS A 42 17.79 -16.00 -1.44
N GLU A 43 17.15 -16.58 -0.45
CA GLU A 43 17.05 -15.97 0.86
C GLU A 43 18.39 -16.14 1.62
N LEU A 44 18.95 -15.04 2.10
CA LEU A 44 20.20 -15.01 2.87
C LEU A 44 19.93 -15.17 4.36
N THR A 45 19.02 -14.37 4.89
CA THR A 45 18.44 -14.43 6.23
C THR A 45 16.92 -14.30 6.10
N PRO A 46 16.12 -14.64 7.13
CA PRO A 46 14.66 -14.52 7.05
C PRO A 46 14.22 -13.18 6.46
N GLY A 47 13.54 -13.25 5.31
CA GLY A 47 13.03 -12.15 4.48
C GLY A 47 14.06 -11.17 3.93
N VAL A 48 15.35 -11.54 3.86
CA VAL A 48 16.34 -10.85 3.02
C VAL A 48 16.67 -11.72 1.82
N SER A 49 16.22 -11.30 0.64
CA SER A 49 16.41 -12.04 -0.61
C SER A 49 17.45 -11.37 -1.51
N MET A 50 18.38 -12.17 -2.01
CA MET A 50 19.34 -11.79 -3.04
C MET A 50 18.87 -12.30 -4.41
N GLN A 51 19.13 -11.51 -5.46
CA GLN A 51 18.93 -11.91 -6.85
C GLN A 51 20.14 -12.68 -7.37
N PHE A 52 19.92 -13.82 -8.01
CA PHE A 52 20.91 -14.44 -8.89
C PHE A 52 20.82 -13.87 -10.32
N ALA A 53 21.67 -14.31 -11.24
CA ALA A 53 21.73 -13.77 -12.61
C ALA A 53 20.36 -13.76 -13.32
N ARG A 54 19.59 -14.86 -13.23
CA ARG A 54 18.22 -14.94 -13.78
C ARG A 54 17.27 -13.95 -13.10
N GLY A 55 17.36 -13.81 -11.78
CA GLY A 55 16.58 -12.83 -11.01
C GLY A 55 16.92 -11.39 -11.37
N ALA A 56 18.21 -11.08 -11.53
CA ALA A 56 18.68 -9.76 -11.93
C ALA A 56 18.19 -9.39 -13.34
N LYS A 57 18.23 -10.35 -14.28
CA LYS A 57 17.67 -10.17 -15.63
C LYS A 57 16.15 -9.98 -15.59
N LEU A 58 15.43 -10.77 -14.81
CA LEU A 58 13.98 -10.62 -14.61
C LEU A 58 13.61 -9.22 -14.07
N ILE A 59 14.25 -8.79 -12.98
CA ILE A 59 14.00 -7.47 -12.39
C ILE A 59 14.41 -6.36 -13.36
N GLY A 60 15.47 -6.56 -14.16
CA GLY A 60 15.84 -5.65 -15.25
C GLY A 60 14.74 -5.53 -16.31
N ARG A 61 14.21 -6.66 -16.81
CA ARG A 61 13.13 -6.71 -17.80
C ARG A 61 11.88 -6.00 -17.27
N LEU A 62 11.46 -6.30 -16.04
CA LEU A 62 10.31 -5.63 -15.41
C LEU A 62 10.55 -4.12 -15.24
N CYS A 63 11.77 -3.71 -14.88
CA CYS A 63 12.11 -2.29 -14.81
C CYS A 63 11.94 -1.60 -16.15
N SER A 64 12.50 -2.15 -17.23
CA SER A 64 12.38 -1.59 -18.58
C SER A 64 10.93 -1.56 -19.07
N PHE A 65 10.15 -2.59 -18.75
CA PHE A 65 8.73 -2.67 -19.09
C PHE A 65 7.90 -1.51 -18.52
N PHE A 66 8.13 -1.11 -17.26
CA PHE A 66 7.45 0.04 -16.67
C PHE A 66 8.10 1.38 -17.04
N GLU A 67 9.42 1.40 -17.26
CA GLU A 67 10.15 2.59 -17.70
C GLU A 67 9.59 3.15 -19.01
N GLU A 68 9.22 2.30 -19.96
CA GLU A 68 8.55 2.72 -21.21
C GLU A 68 7.29 3.55 -20.92
N THR A 69 6.41 3.06 -20.04
CA THR A 69 5.19 3.77 -19.64
C THR A 69 5.49 5.07 -18.90
N LEU A 70 6.51 5.09 -18.05
CA LEU A 70 6.93 6.31 -17.35
C LEU A 70 7.44 7.36 -18.35
N LYS A 71 8.24 6.96 -19.35
CA LYS A 71 8.73 7.86 -20.39
C LYS A 71 7.62 8.48 -21.22
N GLU A 72 6.59 7.71 -21.56
CA GLU A 72 5.39 8.22 -22.24
C GLU A 72 4.68 9.30 -21.43
N THR A 73 4.83 9.30 -20.10
CA THR A 73 4.25 10.32 -19.20
C THR A 73 5.16 11.54 -18.96
N GLY A 74 6.30 11.60 -19.66
CA GLY A 74 7.28 12.68 -19.55
C GLY A 74 8.32 12.47 -18.44
N CYS A 75 8.46 11.25 -17.89
CA CYS A 75 9.52 10.95 -16.93
C CYS A 75 10.83 10.58 -17.63
N GLU A 76 11.93 11.16 -17.17
CA GLU A 76 13.28 10.81 -17.59
C GLU A 76 13.93 9.84 -16.60
N MET A 77 14.61 8.82 -17.11
CA MET A 77 15.34 7.86 -16.27
C MET A 77 16.64 8.49 -15.77
N ILE A 78 16.78 8.62 -14.45
CA ILE A 78 17.96 9.16 -13.78
C ILE A 78 18.61 8.10 -12.88
N SER A 79 19.88 8.34 -12.54
CA SER A 79 20.61 7.53 -11.56
C SER A 79 20.81 8.33 -10.29
N VAL A 80 20.48 7.73 -9.14
CA VAL A 80 20.56 8.39 -7.83
C VAL A 80 21.54 7.64 -6.92
N PRO A 81 22.35 8.35 -6.11
CA PRO A 81 23.26 7.70 -5.18
C PRO A 81 22.49 6.94 -4.07
N PRO A 82 22.91 5.71 -3.71
CA PRO A 82 22.18 4.88 -2.74
C PRO A 82 22.23 5.43 -1.30
N ASN A 83 23.23 6.24 -0.94
CA ASN A 83 23.50 6.70 0.44
C ASN A 83 23.17 8.18 0.70
N MET A 84 22.32 8.83 -0.09
CA MET A 84 21.85 10.20 0.20
C MET A 84 20.82 10.26 1.35
N ALA A 85 20.80 9.26 2.23
CA ALA A 85 20.09 9.25 3.52
C ALA A 85 20.77 10.15 4.58
N GLY A 86 21.29 11.31 4.17
CA GLY A 86 21.56 12.42 5.09
C GLY A 86 20.26 13.07 5.56
N LYS A 87 20.35 14.15 6.36
CA LYS A 87 19.28 14.74 7.21
C LYS A 87 17.83 14.78 6.66
N ASN A 88 17.60 14.77 5.34
CA ASN A 88 16.27 14.84 4.71
C ASN A 88 15.95 13.71 3.70
N GLY A 89 16.78 12.67 3.57
CA GLY A 89 16.53 11.52 2.69
C GLY A 89 16.33 11.86 1.21
N PHE A 90 15.60 10.99 0.50
CA PHE A 90 15.29 11.17 -0.93
C PHE A 90 14.50 12.47 -1.27
N PRO A 91 13.52 12.90 -0.46
CA PRO A 91 12.88 14.22 -0.63
C PRO A 91 13.89 15.37 -0.71
N GLY A 92 14.96 15.33 0.10
CA GLY A 92 16.03 16.32 0.06
C GLY A 92 16.83 16.31 -1.25
N LEU A 93 17.07 15.14 -1.85
CA LEU A 93 17.74 15.04 -3.15
C LEU A 93 16.88 15.67 -4.26
N MET A 94 15.58 15.36 -4.30
CA MET A 94 14.67 15.97 -5.27
C MET A 94 14.57 17.47 -5.06
N ALA A 95 14.51 17.93 -3.81
CA ALA A 95 14.52 19.36 -3.52
C ALA A 95 15.76 20.05 -4.10
N SER A 96 16.96 19.51 -3.88
CA SER A 96 18.19 20.06 -4.47
C SER A 96 18.18 20.03 -6.00
N LEU A 97 17.59 19.02 -6.64
CA LEU A 97 17.46 18.98 -8.10
C LEU A 97 16.55 20.10 -8.61
N ILE A 98 15.38 20.26 -7.99
CA ILE A 98 14.37 21.25 -8.34
C ILE A 98 14.93 22.67 -8.16
N GLU A 99 15.54 22.95 -7.01
CA GLU A 99 16.11 24.26 -6.68
C GLU A 99 17.15 24.72 -7.72
N ASN A 100 17.93 23.79 -8.25
CA ASN A 100 19.00 24.10 -9.20
C ASN A 100 18.52 24.16 -10.65
N GLU A 101 17.59 23.28 -11.04
CA GLU A 101 17.23 23.05 -12.44
C GLU A 101 15.82 23.55 -12.84
N LEU A 102 14.84 23.60 -11.93
CA LEU A 102 13.44 23.92 -12.25
C LEU A 102 13.04 25.31 -11.73
N LYS A 103 13.43 26.36 -12.45
CA LYS A 103 13.33 27.77 -11.98
C LYS A 103 12.20 28.56 -12.60
N SER A 104 11.64 28.09 -13.71
CA SER A 104 10.64 28.80 -14.51
C SER A 104 9.51 27.85 -14.90
N TYR A 105 8.31 28.38 -15.15
CA TYR A 105 7.16 27.59 -15.62
C TYR A 105 7.47 26.78 -16.89
N LYS A 106 8.46 27.22 -17.68
CA LYS A 106 8.91 26.53 -18.89
C LYS A 106 9.62 25.21 -18.62
N ASP A 107 10.09 25.01 -17.40
CA ASP A 107 10.77 23.79 -16.96
C ASP A 107 9.76 22.73 -16.48
N TYR A 108 8.46 23.07 -16.46
CA TYR A 108 7.36 22.20 -16.03
C TYR A 108 6.44 21.84 -17.22
N PRO A 109 5.81 20.65 -17.21
CA PRO A 109 5.96 19.59 -16.21
C PRO A 109 7.30 18.87 -16.34
N ALA A 110 7.87 18.49 -15.20
CA ALA A 110 9.10 17.71 -15.12
C ALA A 110 8.81 16.35 -14.47
N GLY A 111 9.45 15.30 -14.97
CA GLY A 111 9.30 13.95 -14.43
C GLY A 111 10.63 13.23 -14.36
N PHE A 112 10.86 12.52 -13.26
CA PHE A 112 12.06 11.71 -13.07
C PHE A 112 11.66 10.32 -12.60
N CYS A 113 12.30 9.28 -13.12
CA CYS A 113 12.17 7.93 -12.61
C CYS A 113 13.55 7.30 -12.38
N PHE A 114 13.63 6.40 -11.40
CA PHE A 114 14.89 5.77 -11.03
C PHE A 114 14.66 4.46 -10.29
N LYS A 115 15.60 3.53 -10.46
CA LYS A 115 15.63 2.27 -9.72
C LYS A 115 16.42 2.43 -8.42
N GLN A 116 15.86 1.96 -7.32
CA GLN A 116 16.52 1.97 -6.02
C GLN A 116 16.23 0.68 -5.25
N MET A 117 17.16 0.26 -4.39
CA MET A 117 16.83 -0.71 -3.34
C MET A 117 16.16 0.00 -2.18
N VAL A 118 14.96 -0.45 -1.81
CA VAL A 118 14.12 0.14 -0.77
C VAL A 118 14.03 -0.81 0.42
N GLU A 119 14.12 -0.25 1.62
CA GLU A 119 13.89 -0.96 2.89
C GLU A 119 12.42 -0.80 3.32
N ARG A 120 11.75 -1.91 3.64
CA ARG A 120 10.41 -1.91 4.25
C ARG A 120 10.55 -1.62 5.75
N MET A 121 9.95 -0.52 6.23
CA MET A 121 10.00 -0.14 7.65
C MET A 121 9.16 -1.09 8.53
N ASP A 122 7.93 -1.41 8.12
CA ASP A 122 7.01 -2.31 8.85
C ASP A 122 7.24 -3.79 8.51
N TYR A 123 8.50 -4.19 8.39
CA TYR A 123 8.86 -5.54 7.97
C TYR A 123 8.48 -6.59 9.02
N LYS A 124 7.65 -7.56 8.62
CA LYS A 124 7.47 -8.84 9.31
C LYS A 124 7.99 -9.96 8.42
N ALA A 125 8.88 -10.79 8.96
CA ALA A 125 9.47 -11.92 8.22
C ALA A 125 8.41 -12.89 7.73
N SER A 126 7.96 -12.71 6.48
CA SER A 126 6.90 -13.50 5.89
C SER A 126 6.88 -13.36 4.37
N ALA A 127 6.26 -14.33 3.69
CA ALA A 127 5.82 -14.24 2.30
C ALA A 127 6.90 -14.05 1.20
N GLY A 128 8.09 -14.67 1.34
CA GLY A 128 9.05 -14.77 0.24
C GLY A 128 9.49 -13.42 -0.37
N VAL A 129 9.27 -13.22 -1.67
CA VAL A 129 9.61 -11.96 -2.36
C VAL A 129 8.62 -10.82 -2.05
N PHE A 130 7.36 -11.10 -1.71
CA PHE A 130 6.37 -10.07 -1.35
C PHE A 130 6.76 -9.35 -0.06
N GLY A 131 7.12 -10.12 0.96
CA GLY A 131 7.51 -9.58 2.27
C GLY A 131 9.02 -9.38 2.43
N SER A 132 9.79 -9.33 1.35
CA SER A 132 11.24 -9.09 1.47
C SER A 132 11.52 -7.72 2.10
N LYS A 133 12.38 -7.70 3.13
CA LYS A 133 12.81 -6.49 3.85
C LYS A 133 13.42 -5.46 2.91
N TYR A 134 14.23 -5.92 1.96
CA TYR A 134 14.81 -5.10 0.90
C TYR A 134 14.28 -5.56 -0.45
N PHE A 135 13.82 -4.63 -1.27
CA PHE A 135 13.33 -4.92 -2.62
C PHE A 135 13.75 -3.84 -3.62
N ALA A 136 13.75 -4.20 -4.91
CA ALA A 136 13.99 -3.24 -5.98
C ALA A 136 12.70 -2.46 -6.26
N GLY A 137 12.72 -1.15 -6.02
CA GLY A 137 11.66 -0.22 -6.39
C GLY A 137 12.01 0.55 -7.66
N LEU A 138 11.06 0.69 -8.58
CA LEU A 138 11.09 1.71 -9.62
C LEU A 138 10.26 2.89 -9.13
N ASN A 139 10.94 3.97 -8.76
CA ASN A 139 10.32 5.16 -8.21
C ASN A 139 10.14 6.20 -9.31
N TYR A 140 9.14 7.07 -9.16
CA TYR A 140 8.98 8.24 -10.00
C TYR A 140 8.55 9.46 -9.17
N TRP A 141 8.93 10.64 -9.64
CA TRP A 141 8.55 11.95 -9.11
C TRP A 141 8.16 12.85 -10.27
N ARG A 142 7.04 13.56 -10.14
CA ARG A 142 6.53 14.46 -11.17
C ARG A 142 6.13 15.78 -10.54
N PHE A 143 6.51 16.86 -11.22
CA PHE A 143 6.33 18.22 -10.76
C PHE A 143 5.56 19.02 -11.81
N PHE A 144 4.67 19.89 -11.35
CA PHE A 144 3.74 20.64 -12.19
C PHE A 144 3.70 22.11 -11.77
N ASP A 145 3.51 22.99 -12.74
CA ASP A 145 3.39 24.44 -12.54
C ASP A 145 2.06 24.87 -11.91
N SER A 146 1.12 23.94 -11.73
CA SER A 146 -0.18 24.19 -11.13
C SER A 146 -0.74 22.94 -10.45
N LEU A 147 -1.54 23.17 -9.40
CA LEU A 147 -2.25 22.09 -8.71
C LEU A 147 -3.23 21.35 -9.64
N GLU A 148 -3.90 22.08 -10.54
CA GLU A 148 -4.83 21.48 -11.52
C GLU A 148 -4.12 20.49 -12.44
N ALA A 149 -2.95 20.86 -12.98
CA ALA A 149 -2.17 19.96 -13.83
C ALA A 149 -1.68 18.73 -13.06
N ASN A 150 -1.25 18.93 -11.81
CA ASN A 150 -0.85 17.84 -10.93
C ASN A 150 -2.01 16.86 -10.64
N ASP A 151 -3.17 17.38 -10.26
CA ASP A 151 -4.33 16.56 -9.89
C ASP A 151 -4.87 15.80 -11.10
N LYS A 152 -4.95 16.45 -12.27
CA LYS A 152 -5.32 15.80 -13.53
C LYS A 152 -4.35 14.67 -13.90
N SER A 153 -3.07 14.90 -13.68
CA SER A 153 -2.02 13.92 -13.93
C SER A 153 -2.14 12.72 -12.99
N TYR A 154 -2.33 12.97 -11.70
CA TYR A 154 -2.50 11.92 -10.69
C TYR A 154 -3.80 11.14 -10.87
N ALA A 155 -4.87 11.76 -11.38
CA ALA A 155 -6.18 11.11 -11.48
C ALA A 155 -6.22 9.88 -12.40
N SER A 156 -5.37 9.85 -13.44
CA SER A 156 -5.34 8.77 -14.42
C SER A 156 -4.11 7.87 -14.30
N PHE A 157 -3.01 8.39 -13.75
CA PHE A 157 -1.72 7.72 -13.79
C PHE A 157 -1.68 6.37 -13.02
N PRO A 158 -2.14 6.28 -11.76
CA PRO A 158 -2.15 5.00 -11.04
C PRO A 158 -2.98 3.92 -11.75
N SER A 159 -4.11 4.30 -12.35
CA SER A 159 -4.95 3.40 -13.13
C SER A 159 -4.27 2.94 -14.41
N ALA A 160 -3.54 3.81 -15.12
CA ALA A 160 -2.77 3.42 -16.30
C ALA A 160 -1.67 2.40 -15.96
N ILE A 161 -0.96 2.58 -14.83
CA ILE A 161 0.01 1.59 -14.35
C ILE A 161 -0.68 0.27 -13.97
N ALA A 162 -1.88 0.33 -13.37
CA ALA A 162 -2.67 -0.87 -13.07
C ALA A 162 -3.12 -1.60 -14.33
N GLU A 163 -3.57 -0.90 -15.36
CA GLU A 163 -3.92 -1.49 -16.66
C GLU A 163 -2.70 -2.12 -17.33
N LYS A 164 -1.53 -1.47 -17.26
CA LYS A 164 -0.27 -1.99 -17.80
C LYS A 164 0.10 -3.35 -17.23
N MET A 165 -0.24 -3.63 -15.96
CA MET A 165 0.00 -4.93 -15.30
C MET A 165 -0.71 -6.09 -16.01
N SER A 166 -1.82 -5.84 -16.70
CA SER A 166 -2.53 -6.89 -17.46
C SER A 166 -1.69 -7.48 -18.60
N GLU A 167 -0.77 -6.70 -19.17
CA GLU A 167 0.14 -7.18 -20.24
C GLU A 167 1.18 -8.19 -19.74
N ILE A 168 1.37 -8.28 -18.42
CA ILE A 168 2.21 -9.28 -17.74
C ILE A 168 1.36 -10.22 -16.88
N GLY A 169 0.06 -10.36 -17.20
CA GLY A 169 -0.82 -11.35 -16.62
C GLY A 169 -1.22 -11.09 -15.17
N ILE A 170 -1.33 -9.83 -14.75
CA ILE A 170 -1.75 -9.45 -13.39
C ILE A 170 -3.01 -8.56 -13.45
N ASP A 171 -4.11 -8.97 -12.79
CA ASP A 171 -5.28 -8.10 -12.53
C ASP A 171 -5.00 -7.18 -11.32
N ALA A 172 -4.24 -6.10 -11.57
CA ALA A 172 -3.93 -5.09 -10.58
C ALA A 172 -4.97 -3.96 -10.59
N LYS A 173 -5.18 -3.34 -9.42
CA LYS A 173 -6.12 -2.22 -9.24
C LYS A 173 -5.46 -1.16 -8.36
N PHE A 174 -5.75 0.09 -8.66
CA PHE A 174 -5.48 1.17 -7.73
C PHE A 174 -6.52 1.13 -6.61
N VAL A 175 -6.07 1.09 -5.36
CA VAL A 175 -6.92 1.06 -4.17
C VAL A 175 -6.54 2.24 -3.29
N LYS A 176 -7.55 3.00 -2.85
CA LYS A 176 -7.35 4.18 -2.01
C LYS A 176 -6.82 3.81 -0.63
N ASP A 177 -5.86 4.58 -0.13
CA ASP A 177 -5.30 4.52 1.23
C ASP A 177 -5.26 5.93 1.84
N SER A 178 -6.27 6.75 1.54
CA SER A 178 -6.55 8.07 2.12
C SER A 178 -8.04 8.41 2.03
N LYS A 179 -8.49 9.42 2.78
CA LYS A 179 -9.89 9.87 2.87
C LYS A 179 -10.37 10.64 1.63
N ASP A 180 -9.51 11.50 1.07
CA ASP A 180 -9.90 12.43 -0.01
C ASP A 180 -9.82 11.83 -1.43
N GLU A 181 -10.57 12.44 -2.36
CA GLU A 181 -10.49 12.18 -3.81
C GLU A 181 -9.67 13.27 -4.50
N PHE A 182 -8.65 12.86 -5.27
CA PHE A 182 -7.88 13.67 -6.24
C PHE A 182 -7.50 15.11 -5.81
N LYS A 183 -7.17 15.29 -4.53
CA LYS A 183 -6.63 16.51 -3.91
C LYS A 183 -5.18 16.32 -3.43
N PRO A 184 -4.48 17.39 -3.03
CA PRO A 184 -3.28 17.24 -2.18
C PRO A 184 -3.56 16.30 -1.01
N GLY A 185 -2.71 15.30 -0.79
CA GLY A 185 -2.83 14.32 0.29
C GLY A 185 -3.38 12.94 -0.12
N VAL A 186 -3.84 12.77 -1.37
CA VAL A 186 -4.37 11.46 -1.82
C VAL A 186 -3.26 10.42 -1.91
N ARG A 187 -3.50 9.26 -1.32
CA ARG A 187 -2.60 8.12 -1.35
C ARG A 187 -3.36 6.87 -1.76
N GLY A 188 -2.64 5.95 -2.37
CA GLY A 188 -3.17 4.63 -2.63
C GLY A 188 -2.09 3.64 -2.98
N ILE A 189 -2.51 2.39 -3.06
CA ILE A 189 -1.66 1.26 -3.38
C ILE A 189 -2.05 0.67 -4.74
N LEU A 190 -1.04 0.18 -5.44
CA LEU A 190 -1.28 -0.79 -6.50
C LEU A 190 -1.46 -2.15 -5.85
N TRP A 191 -2.59 -2.79 -6.08
CA TRP A 191 -2.98 -4.00 -5.36
C TRP A 191 -3.48 -5.07 -6.32
N ALA A 192 -3.08 -6.32 -6.09
CA ALA A 192 -3.61 -7.48 -6.81
C ALA A 192 -4.24 -8.46 -5.83
N GLY A 193 -5.46 -8.88 -6.12
CA GLY A 193 -6.26 -9.72 -5.23
C GLY A 193 -5.74 -11.14 -5.14
N HIS A 194 -5.54 -11.63 -3.92
CA HIS A 194 -5.09 -12.99 -3.66
C HIS A 194 -5.37 -13.37 -2.20
N GLU A 195 -5.90 -14.57 -1.96
CA GLU A 195 -6.33 -15.02 -0.62
C GLU A 195 -5.19 -15.02 0.42
N GLN A 196 -3.97 -15.32 0.00
CA GLN A 196 -2.76 -15.35 0.84
C GLN A 196 -2.12 -13.96 1.04
N GLY A 197 -2.75 -12.91 0.51
CA GLY A 197 -2.29 -11.54 0.64
C GLY A 197 -2.37 -11.01 2.08
N ASP A 198 -1.37 -10.20 2.45
CA ASP A 198 -1.28 -9.57 3.77
C ASP A 198 -2.05 -8.24 3.84
N LYS A 199 -2.45 -7.67 2.70
CA LYS A 199 -3.21 -6.42 2.63
C LYS A 199 -4.69 -6.68 2.42
N ALA A 200 -5.50 -6.19 3.37
CA ALA A 200 -6.95 -6.26 3.31
C ALA A 200 -7.54 -4.98 2.70
N VAL A 201 -8.54 -5.17 1.83
CA VAL A 201 -9.24 -4.11 1.11
C VAL A 201 -10.73 -4.38 1.24
N LEU A 202 -11.51 -3.34 1.56
CA LEU A 202 -12.96 -3.40 1.45
C LEU A 202 -13.38 -2.96 0.05
N ARG A 203 -14.13 -3.83 -0.63
CA ARG A 203 -14.56 -3.63 -2.01
C ARG A 203 -16.07 -3.77 -2.16
N CYS A 204 -16.66 -2.93 -3.01
CA CYS A 204 -18.03 -3.11 -3.50
C CYS A 204 -18.01 -3.80 -4.86
N GLU A 205 -18.61 -4.99 -4.94
CA GLU A 205 -18.73 -5.73 -6.21
C GLU A 205 -19.69 -5.04 -7.20
N SER A 206 -20.62 -4.20 -6.71
CA SER A 206 -21.63 -3.55 -7.55
C SER A 206 -21.14 -2.29 -8.27
N CYS A 207 -20.33 -1.45 -7.61
CA CYS A 207 -19.90 -0.15 -8.18
C CYS A 207 -18.37 0.01 -8.28
N GLY A 208 -17.59 -0.98 -7.85
CA GLY A 208 -16.13 -0.93 -7.96
C GLY A 208 -15.40 -0.12 -6.88
N TYR A 209 -16.10 0.44 -5.89
CA TYR A 209 -15.46 1.08 -4.73
C TYR A 209 -14.43 0.13 -4.11
N ALA A 210 -13.22 0.61 -3.85
CA ALA A 210 -12.17 -0.14 -3.17
C ALA A 210 -11.30 0.82 -2.35
N ALA A 211 -11.11 0.49 -1.07
CA ALA A 211 -10.21 1.19 -0.17
C ALA A 211 -9.56 0.20 0.79
N THR A 212 -8.35 0.49 1.23
CA THR A 212 -7.69 -0.28 2.30
C THR A 212 -8.57 -0.29 3.55
N GLU A 213 -8.47 -1.34 4.36
CA GLU A 213 -9.16 -1.39 5.65
C GLU A 213 -8.89 -0.15 6.53
N ARG A 214 -7.68 0.43 6.40
CA ARG A 214 -7.26 1.65 7.09
C ARG A 214 -8.12 2.87 6.75
N MET A 215 -8.60 2.97 5.51
CA MET A 215 -9.25 4.19 4.98
C MET A 215 -10.64 3.95 4.41
N ALA A 216 -11.12 2.70 4.42
CA ALA A 216 -12.46 2.37 3.97
C ALA A 216 -13.52 3.12 4.78
N SER A 217 -14.45 3.74 4.07
CA SER A 217 -15.61 4.44 4.63
C SER A 217 -16.88 3.69 4.28
N LYS A 218 -17.98 4.08 4.93
CA LYS A 218 -19.29 3.47 4.79
C LYS A 218 -20.38 4.53 4.71
N GLN A 219 -21.49 4.19 4.07
CA GLN A 219 -22.67 5.04 4.07
C GLN A 219 -23.33 5.01 5.45
N LEU A 220 -23.76 6.18 5.95
CA LEU A 220 -24.47 6.26 7.21
C LEU A 220 -25.88 5.71 7.08
N GLN A 221 -26.30 4.92 8.07
CA GLN A 221 -27.67 4.43 8.21
C GLN A 221 -28.37 5.24 9.29
N LYS A 222 -29.40 5.99 8.90
CA LYS A 222 -30.19 6.78 9.84
C LYS A 222 -31.11 5.87 10.65
N ALA A 223 -31.04 5.98 11.97
CA ALA A 223 -32.01 5.35 12.85
C ALA A 223 -33.42 5.93 12.63
N GLU A 224 -34.43 5.15 12.99
CA GLU A 224 -35.81 5.64 13.07
C GLU A 224 -35.94 6.84 14.03
N GLU A 225 -36.99 7.63 13.85
CA GLU A 225 -37.26 8.77 14.72
C GLU A 225 -37.36 8.33 16.18
N CYS A 226 -36.61 9.03 17.04
CA CYS A 226 -36.61 8.75 18.47
C CYS A 226 -37.81 9.38 19.18
N GLY A 227 -38.28 8.72 20.24
CA GLY A 227 -39.32 9.23 21.12
C GLY A 227 -38.87 10.40 22.01
N PRO A 228 -39.79 10.93 22.86
CA PRO A 228 -39.55 12.11 23.69
C PRO A 228 -38.77 11.80 24.99
N GLU A 229 -38.23 10.60 25.17
CA GLU A 229 -37.60 10.17 26.41
C GLU A 229 -36.38 11.03 26.78
N MET A 230 -36.34 11.48 28.03
CA MET A 230 -35.23 12.28 28.57
C MET A 230 -34.14 11.39 29.18
N PRO A 231 -32.90 11.89 29.33
CA PRO A 231 -31.82 11.12 29.91
C PRO A 231 -32.12 10.65 31.33
N GLU A 232 -31.93 9.36 31.58
CA GLU A 232 -32.19 8.74 32.88
C GLU A 232 -30.93 8.05 33.39
N MET A 233 -30.54 8.36 34.63
CA MET A 233 -29.38 7.73 35.26
C MET A 233 -29.75 6.34 35.80
N ILE A 234 -29.04 5.33 35.35
CA ILE A 234 -29.20 3.94 35.77
C ILE A 234 -27.97 3.47 36.54
N HIS A 235 -28.19 2.70 37.62
CA HIS A 235 -27.12 2.10 38.42
C HIS A 235 -26.71 0.77 37.79
N THR A 236 -25.46 0.68 37.35
CA THR A 236 -24.88 -0.43 36.56
C THR A 236 -23.63 -0.98 37.26
N PRO A 237 -23.74 -1.54 38.48
CA PRO A 237 -22.59 -2.03 39.22
C PRO A 237 -21.95 -3.20 38.49
N GLN A 238 -20.61 -3.22 38.43
CA GLN A 238 -19.81 -4.27 37.79
C GLN A 238 -19.99 -4.43 36.27
N VAL A 239 -20.79 -3.58 35.62
CA VAL A 239 -20.91 -3.51 34.16
C VAL A 239 -19.71 -2.75 33.61
N LYS A 240 -18.79 -3.45 32.94
CA LYS A 240 -17.53 -2.86 32.46
C LYS A 240 -17.35 -2.92 30.94
N THR A 241 -18.08 -3.81 30.26
CA THR A 241 -17.96 -3.98 28.81
C THR A 241 -19.25 -3.56 28.10
N ILE A 242 -19.13 -3.28 26.80
CA ILE A 242 -20.28 -2.98 25.93
C ILE A 242 -21.27 -4.15 25.91
N LYS A 243 -20.76 -5.39 25.90
CA LYS A 243 -21.58 -6.60 25.95
C LYS A 243 -22.39 -6.68 27.25
N ASP A 244 -21.74 -6.45 28.38
CA ASP A 244 -22.43 -6.45 29.68
C ASP A 244 -23.50 -5.35 29.74
N LEU A 245 -23.19 -4.17 29.20
CA LEU A 245 -24.12 -3.04 29.19
C LEU A 245 -25.31 -3.29 28.25
N SER A 246 -25.08 -3.95 27.10
CA SER A 246 -26.13 -4.35 26.17
C SER A 246 -27.13 -5.28 26.84
N VAL A 247 -26.64 -6.31 27.54
CA VAL A 247 -27.48 -7.25 28.31
C VAL A 247 -28.19 -6.54 29.46
N PHE A 248 -27.48 -5.69 30.21
CA PHE A 248 -28.06 -4.99 31.36
C PHE A 248 -29.16 -3.99 30.96
N ALA A 249 -28.90 -3.20 29.93
CA ALA A 249 -29.80 -2.13 29.50
C ALA A 249 -30.93 -2.63 28.59
N ASP A 250 -30.86 -3.89 28.13
CA ASP A 250 -31.77 -4.55 27.18
C ASP A 250 -31.85 -3.78 25.84
N VAL A 251 -30.68 -3.46 25.28
CA VAL A 251 -30.54 -2.77 23.99
C VAL A 251 -29.41 -3.38 23.19
N PRO A 252 -29.46 -3.37 21.84
CA PRO A 252 -28.33 -3.83 21.03
C PRO A 252 -27.10 -2.94 21.22
N GLU A 253 -25.90 -3.48 20.96
CA GLU A 253 -24.64 -2.71 21.04
C GLU A 253 -24.65 -1.45 20.15
N THR A 254 -25.44 -1.46 19.07
CA THR A 254 -25.67 -0.32 18.17
C THR A 254 -26.35 0.88 18.84
N LYS A 255 -27.02 0.66 19.97
CA LYS A 255 -27.69 1.68 20.80
C LYS A 255 -26.87 2.08 22.03
N ILE A 256 -25.61 1.64 22.10
CA ILE A 256 -24.66 2.08 23.12
C ILE A 256 -23.70 3.08 22.49
N SER A 257 -23.47 4.21 23.14
CA SER A 257 -22.41 5.15 22.80
C SER A 257 -21.26 4.94 23.76
N LYS A 258 -20.14 4.43 23.24
CA LYS A 258 -18.91 4.25 24.01
C LYS A 258 -17.99 5.44 23.85
N ALA A 259 -17.25 5.71 24.91
CA ALA A 259 -16.21 6.73 24.94
C ALA A 259 -14.83 6.07 24.95
N ILE A 260 -13.92 6.57 24.13
CA ILE A 260 -12.50 6.21 24.13
C ILE A 260 -11.71 7.50 24.32
N ALA A 261 -10.87 7.56 25.36
CA ALA A 261 -9.96 8.67 25.57
C ALA A 261 -8.62 8.36 24.89
N VAL A 262 -8.15 9.26 24.04
CA VAL A 262 -6.86 9.13 23.35
C VAL A 262 -5.98 10.35 23.61
N SER A 263 -4.69 10.12 23.75
CA SER A 263 -3.65 11.15 23.68
C SER A 263 -3.09 11.17 22.26
N ALA A 264 -3.27 12.29 21.57
CA ALA A 264 -2.85 12.48 20.19
C ALA A 264 -2.23 13.88 20.01
N GLY A 265 -0.98 13.96 19.57
CA GLY A 265 -0.27 15.24 19.44
C GLY A 265 -0.21 16.05 20.74
N GLY A 266 -0.06 15.36 21.88
CA GLY A 266 -0.04 15.97 23.22
C GLY A 266 -1.40 16.46 23.75
N ARG A 267 -2.50 16.21 23.03
CA ARG A 267 -3.86 16.58 23.41
C ARG A 267 -4.66 15.35 23.82
N LEU A 268 -5.43 15.47 24.90
CA LEU A 268 -6.37 14.43 25.33
C LEU A 268 -7.74 14.69 24.70
N ILE A 269 -8.21 13.74 23.89
CA ILE A 269 -9.47 13.83 23.15
C ILE A 269 -10.36 12.65 23.54
N VAL A 270 -11.62 12.91 23.84
CA VAL A 270 -12.63 11.88 24.10
C VAL A 270 -13.43 11.62 22.83
N LEU A 271 -13.30 10.42 22.28
CA LEU A 271 -13.96 9.98 21.07
C LEU A 271 -15.23 9.19 21.43
N MET A 272 -16.39 9.69 21.01
CA MET A 272 -17.68 9.02 21.15
C MET A 272 -17.98 8.23 19.89
N MET A 273 -18.30 6.95 20.01
CA MET A 273 -18.66 6.09 18.87
C MET A 273 -19.68 5.03 19.29
N ARG A 274 -20.31 4.34 18.34
CA ARG A 274 -21.22 3.24 18.67
C ARG A 274 -20.49 2.09 19.36
N GLY A 275 -21.20 1.37 20.22
CA GLY A 275 -20.65 0.29 21.05
C GLY A 275 -20.02 -0.83 20.21
N ASP A 276 -20.70 -1.18 19.12
CA ASP A 276 -20.33 -2.25 18.18
C ASP A 276 -19.16 -1.90 17.25
N ARG A 277 -18.68 -0.65 17.23
CA ARG A 277 -17.67 -0.19 16.27
C ARG A 277 -16.27 -0.16 16.82
N THR A 278 -15.26 -0.44 16.01
CA THR A 278 -13.85 -0.37 16.44
C THR A 278 -13.21 0.95 16.03
N PHE A 279 -12.53 1.62 16.96
CA PHE A 279 -11.79 2.86 16.68
C PHE A 279 -10.69 2.64 15.64
N ASN A 280 -10.60 3.55 14.67
CA ASN A 280 -9.60 3.56 13.64
C ASN A 280 -8.60 4.71 13.85
N PRO A 281 -7.39 4.43 14.39
CA PRO A 281 -6.39 5.46 14.62
C PRO A 281 -5.86 6.08 13.32
N HIS A 282 -5.85 5.35 12.21
CA HIS A 282 -5.36 5.88 10.94
C HIS A 282 -6.23 7.02 10.41
N LYS A 283 -7.56 6.92 10.54
CA LYS A 283 -8.46 8.01 10.17
C LYS A 283 -8.24 9.25 11.04
N LEU A 284 -8.04 9.07 12.35
CA LEU A 284 -7.73 10.18 13.24
C LEU A 284 -6.36 10.79 12.94
N SER A 285 -5.35 9.98 12.61
CA SER A 285 -3.99 10.45 12.30
C SER A 285 -3.98 11.30 11.04
N GLU A 286 -4.77 10.95 10.02
CA GLU A 286 -4.94 11.75 8.81
C GLU A 286 -5.63 13.09 9.10
N ILE A 287 -6.65 13.11 9.98
CA ILE A 287 -7.34 14.33 10.39
C ILE A 287 -6.44 15.28 11.21
N LEU A 288 -5.54 14.72 12.01
CA LEU A 288 -4.64 15.46 12.88
C LEU A 288 -3.28 15.77 12.24
N GLU A 289 -3.00 15.20 11.06
CA GLU A 289 -1.72 15.31 10.36
C GLU A 289 -0.52 14.85 11.22
N ILE A 290 -0.69 13.73 11.92
CA ILE A 290 0.34 13.07 12.75
C ILE A 290 0.51 11.60 12.37
N ASP A 291 1.58 10.95 12.85
CA ASP A 291 1.72 9.51 12.67
C ASP A 291 0.73 8.74 13.54
N ALA A 292 0.16 7.66 13.00
CA ALA A 292 -0.83 6.85 13.72
C ALA A 292 -0.26 6.23 15.01
N ASP A 293 1.04 5.96 15.06
CA ASP A 293 1.75 5.43 16.24
C ASP A 293 1.89 6.47 17.37
N GLU A 294 1.67 7.75 17.08
CA GLU A 294 1.60 8.81 18.09
C GLU A 294 0.26 8.85 18.81
N ILE A 295 -0.76 8.15 18.30
CA ILE A 295 -2.09 8.07 18.93
C ILE A 295 -2.09 6.93 19.93
N LYS A 296 -2.22 7.28 21.21
CA LYS A 296 -2.22 6.31 22.32
C LYS A 296 -3.53 6.39 23.08
N MET A 297 -3.99 5.24 23.59
CA MET A 297 -5.07 5.24 24.57
C MET A 297 -4.61 5.97 25.83
N ALA A 298 -5.48 6.77 26.43
CA ALA A 298 -5.18 7.43 27.69
C ALA A 298 -5.21 6.42 28.84
N GLU A 299 -4.26 6.56 29.76
CA GLU A 299 -4.19 5.73 30.97
C GLU A 299 -5.26 6.18 31.99
N ASP A 300 -5.68 5.27 32.87
CA ASP A 300 -6.74 5.52 33.85
C ASP A 300 -6.42 6.72 34.76
N GLU A 301 -5.15 6.90 35.18
CA GLU A 301 -4.77 8.06 35.99
C GLU A 301 -4.91 9.39 35.25
N GLU A 302 -4.62 9.40 33.93
CA GLU A 302 -4.77 10.59 33.10
C GLU A 302 -6.25 10.94 32.91
N ILE A 303 -7.09 9.92 32.70
CA ILE A 303 -8.54 10.07 32.61
C ILE A 303 -9.10 10.64 33.92
N GLU A 304 -8.74 10.07 35.07
CA GLU A 304 -9.25 10.57 36.36
C GLU A 304 -8.77 12.01 36.63
N ALA A 305 -7.49 12.31 36.37
CA ALA A 305 -6.91 13.62 36.65
C ALA A 305 -7.42 14.74 35.73
N LYS A 306 -7.61 14.47 34.43
CA LYS A 306 -7.95 15.50 33.43
C LYS A 306 -9.42 15.51 33.03
N ILE A 307 -10.08 14.35 33.02
CA ILE A 307 -11.48 14.20 32.58
C ILE A 307 -12.43 14.15 33.79
N GLY A 308 -11.94 13.76 34.98
CA GLY A 308 -12.76 13.66 36.19
C GLY A 308 -13.76 12.50 36.15
N SER A 309 -13.51 11.50 35.29
CA SER A 309 -14.37 10.34 35.07
C SER A 309 -13.57 9.05 35.27
N LYS A 310 -14.23 7.89 35.23
CA LYS A 310 -13.58 6.58 35.33
C LYS A 310 -13.75 5.81 34.03
N SER A 311 -12.71 5.10 33.63
CA SER A 311 -12.75 4.18 32.51
C SER A 311 -13.93 3.20 32.65
N GLY A 312 -14.61 2.93 31.53
CA GLY A 312 -15.87 2.18 31.49
C GLY A 312 -17.14 2.97 31.85
N PHE A 313 -17.03 4.19 32.40
CA PHE A 313 -18.19 5.03 32.77
C PHE A 313 -18.11 6.45 32.19
N ILE A 314 -17.15 6.71 31.30
CA ILE A 314 -17.02 7.98 30.58
C ILE A 314 -18.22 8.14 29.65
N GLY A 315 -18.85 9.31 29.68
CA GLY A 315 -19.87 9.67 28.72
C GLY A 315 -19.88 11.16 28.41
N PRO A 316 -20.69 11.56 27.43
CA PRO A 316 -20.53 12.88 26.81
C PRO A 316 -21.29 14.00 27.53
N VAL A 317 -22.29 13.66 28.36
CA VAL A 317 -23.15 14.64 29.04
C VAL A 317 -22.40 15.25 30.23
N GLY A 318 -22.23 16.57 30.21
CA GLY A 318 -21.58 17.32 31.28
C GLY A 318 -20.06 17.07 31.41
N LEU A 319 -19.43 16.48 30.40
CA LEU A 319 -18.00 16.21 30.41
C LEU A 319 -17.21 17.50 30.17
N GLY A 320 -16.22 17.79 31.03
CA GLY A 320 -15.36 18.97 30.91
C GLY A 320 -14.18 18.82 29.95
N ALA A 321 -14.24 17.87 29.00
CA ALA A 321 -13.15 17.54 28.08
C ALA A 321 -13.56 17.79 26.61
N GLU A 322 -12.57 17.85 25.71
CA GLU A 322 -12.83 17.91 24.28
C GLU A 322 -13.45 16.59 23.80
N ILE A 323 -14.66 16.68 23.23
CA ILE A 323 -15.40 15.52 22.72
C ILE A 323 -15.46 15.57 21.21
N TRP A 324 -14.98 14.54 20.53
CA TRP A 324 -15.25 14.30 19.12
C TRP A 324 -16.21 13.11 19.01
N ALA A 325 -17.08 13.11 17.99
CA ALA A 325 -18.01 12.01 17.75
C ALA A 325 -17.77 11.35 16.39
N ASP A 326 -17.90 10.03 16.34
CA ASP A 326 -17.98 9.30 15.08
C ASP A 326 -19.25 9.71 14.32
N SER A 327 -19.14 9.72 13.00
CA SER A 327 -20.20 10.08 12.04
C SER A 327 -21.51 9.31 12.21
N GLU A 328 -21.51 8.11 12.80
CA GLU A 328 -22.74 7.36 13.09
C GLU A 328 -23.50 7.88 14.33
N ILE A 329 -22.84 8.57 15.26
CA ILE A 329 -23.46 9.03 16.51
C ILE A 329 -24.65 9.98 16.26
N PRO A 330 -24.53 11.05 15.44
CA PRO A 330 -25.65 11.97 15.22
C PRO A 330 -26.88 11.34 14.58
N VAL A 331 -26.72 10.17 13.95
CA VAL A 331 -27.80 9.47 13.24
C VAL A 331 -28.28 8.21 13.97
N SER A 332 -27.80 7.95 15.19
CA SER A 332 -28.11 6.72 15.96
C SER A 332 -29.37 6.80 16.83
N GLY A 333 -29.95 7.99 17.00
CA GLY A 333 -31.13 8.22 17.86
C GLY A 333 -30.78 8.18 19.36
N LEU A 334 -31.71 7.71 20.20
CA LEU A 334 -31.49 7.54 21.64
C LEU A 334 -30.49 6.43 21.91
N MET A 335 -29.50 6.72 22.76
CA MET A 335 -28.42 5.80 23.11
C MET A 335 -28.22 5.68 24.62
N VAL A 336 -27.53 4.62 25.04
CA VAL A 336 -27.00 4.45 26.39
C VAL A 336 -25.54 4.88 26.41
N ALA A 337 -25.15 5.77 27.31
CA ALA A 337 -23.76 6.25 27.44
C ALA A 337 -23.31 6.24 28.92
N GLY A 338 -22.00 6.37 29.17
CA GLY A 338 -21.50 6.53 30.54
C GLY A 338 -22.08 7.77 31.23
N ALA A 339 -22.19 7.73 32.56
CA ALA A 339 -22.74 8.86 33.34
C ALA A 339 -21.66 9.78 33.94
N ASN A 340 -20.38 9.58 33.60
CA ASN A 340 -19.23 10.20 34.27
C ASN A 340 -19.18 9.95 35.78
N LYS A 341 -19.79 8.84 36.21
CA LYS A 341 -19.89 8.43 37.61
C LYS A 341 -19.72 6.92 37.67
N LYS A 342 -18.81 6.46 38.52
CA LYS A 342 -18.53 5.04 38.72
C LYS A 342 -19.82 4.26 38.98
N ASP A 343 -20.01 3.15 38.28
CA ASP A 343 -21.17 2.26 38.39
C ASP A 343 -22.50 2.89 37.93
N TYR A 344 -22.46 3.96 37.10
CA TYR A 344 -23.66 4.56 36.52
C TYR A 344 -23.52 4.82 35.01
N HIS A 345 -24.63 4.65 34.31
CA HIS A 345 -24.83 5.03 32.91
C HIS A 345 -26.06 5.92 32.76
N LEU A 346 -26.20 6.57 31.61
CA LEU A 346 -27.37 7.33 31.21
C LEU A 346 -28.08 6.57 30.08
N LYS A 347 -29.36 6.26 30.23
CA LYS A 347 -30.24 5.86 29.13
C LYS A 347 -30.77 7.09 28.41
N ASN A 348 -31.26 6.89 27.18
CA ASN A 348 -31.99 7.91 26.42
C ASN A 348 -31.17 9.18 26.14
N VAL A 349 -29.86 9.05 25.99
CA VAL A 349 -28.97 10.15 25.60
C VAL A 349 -29.12 10.39 24.11
N LEU A 350 -29.34 11.64 23.72
CA LEU A 350 -29.54 12.07 22.34
C LEU A 350 -28.50 13.13 21.96
N TYR A 351 -27.73 12.83 20.90
CA TYR A 351 -26.81 13.80 20.30
C TYR A 351 -27.58 15.04 19.81
N GLY A 352 -27.04 16.23 20.03
CA GLY A 352 -27.64 17.51 19.64
C GLY A 352 -28.59 18.11 20.68
N ARG A 353 -29.29 17.26 21.46
CA ARG A 353 -30.15 17.67 22.60
C ARG A 353 -29.36 17.72 23.90
N ASP A 354 -28.72 16.61 24.28
CA ASP A 354 -28.10 16.45 25.61
C ASP A 354 -26.61 16.81 25.62
N TYR A 355 -25.96 16.70 24.47
CA TYR A 355 -24.59 17.15 24.25
C TYR A 355 -24.33 17.45 22.77
N LYS A 356 -23.25 18.18 22.49
CA LYS A 356 -22.69 18.34 21.15
C LYS A 356 -21.19 18.10 21.23
N ALA A 357 -20.67 17.37 20.24
CA ALA A 357 -19.23 17.21 20.06
C ALA A 357 -18.63 18.46 19.40
N SER A 358 -17.36 18.77 19.68
CA SER A 358 -16.63 19.84 18.99
C SER A 358 -16.40 19.49 17.52
N ARG A 359 -16.27 18.19 17.19
CA ARG A 359 -16.16 17.68 15.82
C ARG A 359 -16.96 16.41 15.63
N VAL A 360 -17.42 16.18 14.39
CA VAL A 360 -18.02 14.93 13.93
C VAL A 360 -17.23 14.43 12.74
N GLU A 361 -16.65 13.25 12.84
CA GLU A 361 -15.72 12.69 11.85
C GLU A 361 -15.95 11.20 11.64
N ASP A 362 -15.46 10.61 10.55
CA ASP A 362 -15.41 9.15 10.39
C ASP A 362 -14.20 8.61 11.19
N LEU A 363 -14.45 7.96 12.33
CA LEU A 363 -13.43 7.60 13.32
C LEU A 363 -13.30 6.09 13.55
N VAL A 364 -14.07 5.28 12.83
CA VAL A 364 -14.13 3.83 13.05
C VAL A 364 -13.75 3.05 11.80
N TYR A 365 -13.34 1.80 11.97
CA TYR A 365 -13.16 0.90 10.84
C TYR A 365 -14.51 0.64 10.17
N ALA A 366 -14.52 0.61 8.84
CA ALA A 366 -15.59 -0.05 8.11
C ALA A 366 -15.33 -1.56 8.14
N GLU A 367 -16.38 -2.36 8.08
CA GLU A 367 -16.32 -3.81 8.19
C GLU A 367 -17.01 -4.49 7.00
N GLU A 368 -16.79 -5.79 6.84
CA GLU A 368 -17.52 -6.59 5.86
C GLU A 368 -19.04 -6.51 6.14
N GLY A 369 -19.83 -6.31 5.09
CA GLY A 369 -21.27 -6.12 5.19
C GLY A 369 -21.72 -4.66 5.36
N ASP A 370 -20.84 -3.73 5.75
CA ASP A 370 -21.20 -2.32 5.82
C ASP A 370 -21.65 -1.78 4.45
N PRO A 371 -22.57 -0.80 4.41
CA PRO A 371 -23.07 -0.25 3.16
C PRO A 371 -22.00 0.60 2.47
N CYS A 372 -21.75 0.30 1.19
CA CYS A 372 -20.80 1.00 0.34
C CYS A 372 -21.10 2.50 0.31
N PRO A 373 -20.10 3.38 0.50
CA PRO A 373 -20.31 4.82 0.54
C PRO A 373 -20.80 5.40 -0.80
N CYS A 374 -20.63 4.66 -1.91
CA CYS A 374 -21.02 5.12 -3.25
C CYS A 374 -22.43 4.66 -3.66
N CYS A 375 -22.87 3.48 -3.24
CA CYS A 375 -24.12 2.88 -3.74
C CYS A 375 -24.97 2.14 -2.70
N GLY A 376 -24.54 2.08 -1.44
CA GLY A 376 -25.26 1.45 -0.33
C GLY A 376 -25.30 -0.09 -0.34
N LYS A 377 -24.73 -0.75 -1.36
CA LYS A 377 -24.59 -2.23 -1.39
C LYS A 377 -23.51 -2.69 -0.42
N ALA A 378 -23.62 -3.91 0.09
CA ALA A 378 -22.67 -4.45 1.07
C ALA A 378 -21.23 -4.46 0.56
N LEU A 379 -20.29 -4.02 1.40
CA LEU A 379 -18.86 -4.15 1.19
C LEU A 379 -18.40 -5.57 1.51
N LYS A 380 -17.36 -6.02 0.80
CA LYS A 380 -16.71 -7.32 0.99
C LYS A 380 -15.25 -7.12 1.35
N LEU A 381 -14.77 -7.82 2.36
CA LEU A 381 -13.36 -7.82 2.72
C LEU A 381 -12.62 -8.82 1.83
N VAL A 382 -11.62 -8.33 1.10
CA VAL A 382 -10.77 -9.16 0.22
C VAL A 382 -9.31 -8.96 0.56
N ARG A 383 -8.50 -10.01 0.37
CA ARG A 383 -7.05 -10.00 0.59
C ARG A 383 -6.29 -9.93 -0.72
N GLY A 384 -5.08 -9.39 -0.66
CA GLY A 384 -4.17 -9.32 -1.80
C GLY A 384 -2.81 -8.74 -1.44
N PHE A 385 -1.98 -8.55 -2.46
CA PHE A 385 -0.60 -8.06 -2.31
C PHE A 385 -0.47 -6.63 -2.81
N GLU A 386 0.30 -5.83 -2.10
CA GLU A 386 0.75 -4.50 -2.53
C GLU A 386 1.91 -4.64 -3.53
N LEU A 387 1.73 -4.08 -4.72
CA LEU A 387 2.68 -4.09 -5.84
C LEU A 387 3.32 -2.72 -6.07
N GLY A 388 2.92 -1.71 -5.29
CA GLY A 388 3.41 -0.36 -5.41
C GLY A 388 2.54 0.62 -4.63
N SER A 389 2.98 1.86 -4.56
CA SER A 389 2.27 2.94 -3.87
C SER A 389 2.37 4.24 -4.66
N PHE A 390 1.35 5.08 -4.53
CA PHE A 390 1.24 6.36 -5.22
C PHE A 390 0.74 7.41 -4.25
N ALA A 391 1.29 8.62 -4.33
CA ALA A 391 0.90 9.75 -3.49
C ALA A 391 0.85 11.04 -4.30
N ASN A 392 -0.21 11.81 -4.08
CA ASN A 392 -0.34 13.18 -4.53
C ASN A 392 -0.02 14.11 -3.35
N TYR A 393 1.05 14.88 -3.45
CA TYR A 393 1.42 15.86 -2.43
C TYR A 393 0.81 17.24 -2.68
N GLY A 394 0.26 17.51 -3.86
CA GLY A 394 -0.14 18.86 -4.25
C GLY A 394 1.01 19.84 -4.02
N GLU A 395 0.74 20.93 -3.32
CA GLU A 395 1.75 21.95 -3.01
C GLU A 395 2.55 21.67 -1.73
N SER A 396 2.13 20.71 -0.89
CA SER A 396 2.74 20.44 0.43
C SER A 396 4.25 20.20 0.37
N PHE A 397 4.74 19.58 -0.71
CA PHE A 397 6.17 19.38 -0.92
C PHE A 397 6.91 20.70 -1.15
N SER A 398 6.35 21.60 -1.98
CA SER A 398 6.92 22.93 -2.24
C SER A 398 6.84 23.83 -1.00
N GLU A 399 5.76 23.75 -0.24
CA GLU A 399 5.58 24.50 1.01
C GLU A 399 6.58 24.04 2.09
N ALA A 400 6.68 22.73 2.33
CA ALA A 400 7.58 22.16 3.33
C ALA A 400 9.06 22.39 3.00
N SER A 401 9.40 22.50 1.72
CA SER A 401 10.76 22.78 1.24
C SER A 401 11.06 24.27 1.09
N GLY A 402 10.04 25.13 1.10
CA GLY A 402 10.17 26.58 0.86
C GLY A 402 10.57 26.95 -0.56
N MET A 403 10.44 26.02 -1.51
CA MET A 403 10.87 26.21 -2.89
C MET A 403 9.75 26.82 -3.74
N THR A 404 10.14 27.69 -4.67
CA THR A 404 9.23 28.33 -5.62
C THR A 404 9.86 28.40 -7.01
N PHE A 405 9.03 28.60 -8.03
CA PHE A 405 9.47 28.87 -9.40
C PHE A 405 8.85 30.17 -9.91
N LEU A 406 9.38 30.74 -10.99
CA LEU A 406 8.78 31.88 -11.67
C LEU A 406 7.65 31.42 -12.62
N ASN A 407 6.42 31.81 -12.31
CA ASN A 407 5.26 31.51 -13.13
C ASN A 407 5.23 32.33 -14.43
N ALA A 408 4.20 32.14 -15.27
CA ALA A 408 4.07 32.83 -16.55
C ALA A 408 4.03 34.36 -16.44
N GLU A 409 3.56 34.90 -15.30
CA GLU A 409 3.54 36.32 -14.99
C GLU A 409 4.85 36.82 -14.33
N GLY A 410 5.85 35.97 -14.18
CA GLY A 410 7.13 36.30 -13.55
C GLY A 410 7.06 36.43 -12.02
N LYS A 411 6.05 35.84 -11.37
CA LYS A 411 5.88 35.81 -9.92
C LYS A 411 6.34 34.47 -9.34
N ALA A 412 6.90 34.51 -8.14
CA ALA A 412 7.21 33.30 -7.38
C ALA A 412 5.90 32.56 -7.03
N SER A 413 5.85 31.26 -7.34
CA SER A 413 4.69 30.40 -7.11
C SER A 413 5.11 29.02 -6.60
N ALA A 414 4.22 28.39 -5.83
CA ALA A 414 4.34 27.01 -5.38
C ALA A 414 4.06 26.04 -6.54
N PHE A 415 4.61 24.83 -6.50
CA PHE A 415 4.45 23.83 -7.56
C PHE A 415 3.77 22.58 -7.03
N GLY A 416 3.00 21.92 -7.90
CA GLY A 416 2.35 20.64 -7.61
C GLY A 416 3.35 19.48 -7.70
N CYS A 417 3.20 18.49 -6.83
CA CYS A 417 4.06 17.30 -6.78
C CYS A 417 3.24 16.03 -6.60
N ASN A 418 3.54 15.01 -7.40
CA ASN A 418 3.14 13.64 -7.11
C ASN A 418 4.30 12.65 -7.29
N GLN A 419 4.24 11.55 -6.57
CA GLN A 419 5.25 10.50 -6.62
C GLN A 419 4.61 9.12 -6.57
N GLY A 420 5.43 8.11 -6.83
CA GLY A 420 5.07 6.74 -6.51
C GLY A 420 6.21 5.77 -6.75
N ARG A 421 5.92 4.51 -6.50
CA ARG A 421 6.85 3.41 -6.60
C ARG A 421 6.16 2.14 -7.06
N ILE A 422 6.82 1.40 -7.94
CA ILE A 422 6.45 0.05 -8.32
C ILE A 422 7.44 -0.92 -7.64
N ASP A 423 6.90 -1.87 -6.88
CA ASP A 423 7.66 -2.87 -6.12
C ASP A 423 8.02 -4.05 -7.03
N LEU A 424 9.15 -4.00 -7.73
CA LEU A 424 9.51 -4.97 -8.78
C LEU A 424 9.63 -6.42 -8.26
N TYR A 425 9.94 -6.62 -6.97
CA TYR A 425 9.95 -7.96 -6.36
C TYR A 425 8.54 -8.51 -6.17
N SER A 426 7.62 -7.67 -5.69
CA SER A 426 6.22 -8.04 -5.56
C SER A 426 5.61 -8.31 -6.94
N VAL A 427 5.93 -7.49 -7.93
CA VAL A 427 5.50 -7.74 -9.32
C VAL A 427 6.03 -9.08 -9.83
N ALA A 428 7.34 -9.37 -9.66
CA ALA A 428 7.90 -10.67 -10.04
C ALA A 428 7.21 -11.85 -9.32
N GLY A 429 6.90 -11.67 -8.03
CA GLY A 429 6.11 -12.61 -7.24
C GLY A 429 4.72 -12.85 -7.84
N MET A 430 4.00 -11.78 -8.20
CA MET A 430 2.67 -11.89 -8.81
C MET A 430 2.70 -12.48 -10.21
N VAL A 431 3.68 -12.15 -11.05
CA VAL A 431 3.80 -12.79 -12.37
C VAL A 431 3.98 -14.30 -12.20
N CYS A 432 4.88 -14.72 -11.30
CA CYS A 432 5.05 -16.14 -10.96
C CYS A 432 3.78 -16.77 -10.35
N GLN A 433 2.99 -15.97 -9.64
CA GLN A 433 1.77 -16.42 -8.98
C GLN A 433 0.68 -16.77 -9.98
N GLU A 434 0.39 -15.84 -10.87
CA GLU A 434 -0.72 -15.89 -11.81
C GLU A 434 -0.37 -16.68 -13.08
N ASN A 435 0.91 -16.79 -13.41
CA ASN A 435 1.39 -17.41 -14.64
C ASN A 435 2.26 -18.63 -14.34
N ARG A 436 1.62 -19.73 -13.91
CA ARG A 436 2.29 -21.02 -13.66
C ARG A 436 1.38 -22.20 -13.97
N ASP A 437 2.00 -23.34 -14.18
CA ASP A 437 1.34 -24.63 -14.29
C ASP A 437 2.00 -25.65 -13.32
N GLU A 438 1.69 -26.93 -13.50
CA GLU A 438 2.27 -28.01 -12.69
C GLU A 438 3.78 -28.19 -12.90
N MET A 439 4.32 -27.69 -14.01
CA MET A 439 5.70 -27.88 -14.44
C MET A 439 6.60 -26.71 -14.02
N GLY A 440 6.07 -25.48 -13.98
CA GLY A 440 6.84 -24.31 -13.58
C GLY A 440 6.17 -22.98 -13.87
N ILE A 441 7.01 -21.96 -14.09
CA ILE A 441 6.57 -20.59 -14.36
C ILE A 441 6.33 -20.43 -15.87
N CYS A 442 5.14 -19.97 -16.25
CA CYS A 442 4.78 -19.68 -17.63
C CYS A 442 4.94 -18.18 -17.90
N TRP A 443 6.17 -17.69 -18.03
CA TRP A 443 6.43 -16.26 -18.16
C TRP A 443 5.65 -15.61 -19.33
N PRO A 444 4.88 -14.54 -19.08
CA PRO A 444 4.40 -13.66 -20.14
C PRO A 444 5.56 -13.12 -20.96
N GLU A 445 5.38 -12.96 -22.27
CA GLU A 445 6.45 -12.53 -23.19
C GLU A 445 7.19 -11.28 -22.69
N LYS A 446 6.44 -10.27 -22.22
CA LYS A 446 6.99 -8.99 -21.74
C LYS A 446 7.69 -9.06 -20.39
N ALA A 447 7.46 -10.12 -19.61
CA ALA A 447 8.08 -10.34 -18.31
C ALA A 447 9.19 -11.42 -18.34
N SER A 448 9.31 -12.18 -19.43
CA SER A 448 10.28 -13.26 -19.51
C SER A 448 11.72 -12.73 -19.43
N PRO A 449 12.59 -13.32 -18.60
CA PRO A 449 13.99 -12.91 -18.49
C PRO A 449 14.79 -13.19 -19.78
N TYR A 450 14.40 -14.20 -20.54
CA TYR A 450 15.01 -14.62 -21.79
C TYR A 450 13.92 -14.97 -22.79
N ASP A 451 14.14 -14.65 -24.06
CA ASP A 451 13.18 -14.93 -25.12
C ASP A 451 13.29 -16.39 -25.59
N VAL A 452 14.50 -16.96 -25.57
CA VAL A 452 14.75 -18.33 -26.03
C VAL A 452 15.74 -19.06 -25.11
N HIS A 453 15.41 -20.31 -24.79
CA HIS A 453 16.28 -21.24 -24.09
C HIS A 453 16.79 -22.34 -25.05
N VAL A 454 18.08 -22.31 -25.38
CA VAL A 454 18.71 -23.30 -26.28
C VAL A 454 19.31 -24.42 -25.44
N LEU A 455 18.84 -25.66 -25.64
CA LEU A 455 19.33 -26.84 -24.90
C LEU A 455 20.30 -27.68 -25.73
N VAL A 456 21.56 -27.78 -25.30
CA VAL A 456 22.52 -28.74 -25.88
C VAL A 456 22.31 -30.10 -25.22
N LEU A 457 21.56 -31.00 -25.86
CA LEU A 457 21.13 -32.27 -25.23
C LEU A 457 22.31 -33.18 -24.82
N ASN A 458 23.39 -33.21 -25.61
CA ASN A 458 24.62 -33.88 -25.25
C ASN A 458 25.83 -32.99 -25.54
N SER A 459 26.26 -32.21 -24.54
CA SER A 459 27.41 -31.31 -24.64
C SER A 459 28.76 -32.00 -24.82
N LYS A 460 28.83 -33.33 -24.68
CA LYS A 460 30.04 -34.12 -24.99
C LYS A 460 30.17 -34.43 -26.49
N LYS A 461 29.10 -34.29 -27.27
CA LYS A 461 29.16 -34.42 -28.73
C LYS A 461 29.48 -33.05 -29.33
N GLU A 462 30.69 -32.92 -29.85
CA GLU A 462 31.22 -31.67 -30.43
C GLU A 462 30.27 -31.07 -31.48
N GLU A 463 29.70 -31.91 -32.36
CA GLU A 463 28.70 -31.48 -33.35
C GLU A 463 27.47 -30.82 -32.72
N GLN A 464 26.95 -31.36 -31.61
CA GLN A 464 25.78 -30.78 -30.92
C GLN A 464 26.15 -29.50 -30.17
N ALA A 465 27.32 -29.48 -29.53
CA ALA A 465 27.82 -28.28 -28.85
C ALA A 465 28.01 -27.12 -29.86
N ALA A 466 28.69 -27.39 -30.98
CA ALA A 466 28.90 -26.40 -32.04
C ALA A 466 27.57 -25.92 -32.67
N LEU A 467 26.61 -26.81 -32.89
CA LEU A 467 25.29 -26.43 -33.39
C LEU A 467 24.53 -25.56 -32.38
N GLY A 468 24.55 -25.90 -31.08
CA GLY A 468 23.90 -25.12 -30.04
C GLY A 468 24.44 -23.68 -29.94
N GLU A 469 25.77 -23.54 -30.00
CA GLU A 469 26.43 -22.23 -30.05
C GLU A 469 26.03 -21.43 -31.29
N LYS A 470 26.03 -22.08 -32.47
CA LYS A 470 25.62 -21.45 -33.73
C LYS A 470 24.17 -20.95 -33.65
N VAL A 471 23.24 -21.79 -33.18
CA VAL A 471 21.83 -21.42 -33.04
C VAL A 471 21.65 -20.27 -32.05
N ALA A 472 22.33 -20.32 -30.90
CA ALA A 472 22.25 -19.26 -29.91
C ALA A 472 22.80 -17.92 -30.45
N ALA A 473 23.90 -17.95 -31.22
CA ALA A 473 24.47 -16.77 -31.87
C ALA A 473 23.57 -16.22 -32.98
N GLU A 474 22.96 -17.07 -33.80
CA GLU A 474 22.01 -16.65 -34.83
C GLU A 474 20.79 -15.97 -34.20
N LEU A 475 20.19 -16.56 -33.16
CA LEU A 475 19.06 -15.97 -32.44
C LEU A 475 19.42 -14.65 -31.74
N SER A 476 20.58 -14.59 -31.08
CA SER A 476 21.10 -13.37 -30.47
C SER A 476 21.30 -12.26 -31.52
N SER A 477 21.80 -12.60 -32.71
CA SER A 477 21.98 -11.64 -33.80
C SER A 477 20.66 -11.06 -34.34
N LEU A 478 19.54 -11.74 -34.09
CA LEU A 478 18.18 -11.26 -34.36
C LEU A 478 17.61 -10.41 -33.22
N GLY A 479 18.42 -10.05 -32.23
CA GLY A 479 18.02 -9.22 -31.09
C GLY A 479 17.29 -9.96 -29.98
N LYS A 480 17.34 -11.30 -29.95
CA LYS A 480 16.72 -12.10 -28.89
C LYS A 480 17.66 -12.24 -27.69
N ASP A 481 17.09 -12.14 -26.49
CA ASP A 481 17.76 -12.52 -25.26
C ASP A 481 17.81 -14.05 -25.14
N VAL A 482 18.99 -14.64 -25.36
CA VAL A 482 19.17 -16.09 -25.39
C VAL A 482 19.88 -16.59 -24.14
N ILE A 483 19.37 -17.68 -23.56
CA ILE A 483 20.07 -18.50 -22.58
C ILE A 483 20.41 -19.86 -23.18
N LEU A 484 21.68 -20.26 -23.10
CA LEU A 484 22.21 -21.52 -23.60
C LEU A 484 22.48 -22.47 -22.42
N ASP A 485 21.84 -23.65 -22.43
CA ASP A 485 22.16 -24.74 -21.51
C ASP A 485 23.24 -25.64 -22.11
N ASP A 486 24.49 -25.23 -21.92
CA ASP A 486 25.72 -25.92 -22.30
C ASP A 486 26.26 -26.85 -21.19
N ARG A 487 25.54 -27.00 -20.07
CA ARG A 487 25.99 -27.78 -18.92
C ARG A 487 26.23 -29.25 -19.29
N PRO A 488 27.20 -29.94 -18.64
CA PRO A 488 27.43 -31.37 -18.82
C PRO A 488 26.41 -32.24 -18.06
N GLU A 489 25.12 -31.90 -18.17
CA GLU A 489 24.00 -32.56 -17.50
C GLU A 489 23.16 -33.41 -18.47
N ARG A 490 22.42 -34.39 -17.94
CA ARG A 490 21.54 -35.22 -18.77
C ARG A 490 20.35 -34.41 -19.29
N ALA A 491 19.90 -34.70 -20.51
CA ALA A 491 18.77 -34.04 -21.15
C ALA A 491 17.52 -33.91 -20.24
N GLY A 492 17.16 -34.96 -19.50
CA GLY A 492 16.02 -34.93 -18.57
C GLY A 492 16.15 -33.90 -17.44
N PHE A 493 17.36 -33.59 -16.97
CA PHE A 493 17.58 -32.48 -16.03
C PHE A 493 17.45 -31.13 -16.72
N LYS A 494 17.97 -31.01 -17.95
CA LYS A 494 17.85 -29.77 -18.75
C LYS A 494 16.40 -29.41 -19.03
N PHE A 495 15.59 -30.38 -19.47
CA PHE A 495 14.16 -30.17 -19.71
C PHE A 495 13.38 -29.78 -18.45
N LYS A 496 13.83 -30.22 -17.26
CA LYS A 496 13.18 -29.86 -15.99
C LYS A 496 13.60 -28.48 -15.47
N ASP A 497 14.79 -28.01 -15.85
CA ASP A 497 15.34 -26.72 -15.42
C ASP A 497 14.93 -25.56 -16.32
N CYS A 498 14.67 -25.87 -17.60
CA CYS A 498 14.05 -24.99 -18.58
C CYS A 498 12.64 -24.65 -18.12
#